data_AF-A0A8S3FFS7-F1
#
_entry.id   AF-A0A8S3FFS7-F1
#
_cell.length_a   1.000
_cell.length_b   1.000
_cell.length_c   1.000
_cell.angle_alpha   90.00
_cell.angle_beta   90.00
_cell.angle_gamma   90.00
#
_symmetry.space_group_name_H-M   'P 1'
#
loop_
_entity.id
_entity.type
_entity.pdbx_description
1 polymer ?
#
loop_
_entity_poly.entity_id
_entity_poly.type
_entity_poly.pdbx_seq_one_letter_code
_entity_poly.pdbx_strand_id
1 'polypeptide(L)'
;ITSPFTTVLWRIFLHCLPRDSSQWNQIIDGSRDNYSELADKYLLDLAKIREHNGDAENRNHPLSQEDESLWHQYYVYEELKENIYQDVIRTCQEISFFRQKHVLNLLLNVLYIHSRHYGESLPYRQGMHEILAVIVYLIHLESTTVNEYSDSNELMKQLYDPKYLAHDAFAIYEKIMEHLQPFYDFKPTNIVARKNINMNTNKYLLFQRVNDLHI
;
A
#
# COMPACT_ATOMS: atom_id res chain seq x y z
N ILE A 1 3.61 6.56 24.06
CA ILE A 1 4.80 6.47 23.19
C ILE A 1 4.74 5.14 22.43
N THR A 2 4.34 5.12 21.16
CA THR A 2 4.75 4.00 20.29
C THR A 2 6.27 3.99 20.30
N SER A 3 6.89 2.90 20.73
CA SER A 3 8.35 2.78 20.73
C SER A 3 8.85 3.12 19.32
N PRO A 4 9.85 4.00 19.14
CA PRO A 4 10.31 4.50 17.83
C PRO A 4 11.02 3.42 16.97
N PHE A 5 10.80 2.16 17.29
CA PHE A 5 11.41 0.98 16.69
C PHE A 5 10.37 -0.07 16.33
N THR A 6 9.07 0.22 16.45
CA THR A 6 8.00 -0.72 16.14
C THR A 6 8.07 -1.12 14.66
N THR A 7 8.27 -0.17 13.75
CA THR A 7 8.39 -0.51 12.32
C THR A 7 9.69 -1.23 12.01
N VAL A 8 10.79 -0.94 12.72
CA VAL A 8 12.05 -1.72 12.63
C VAL A 8 11.83 -3.16 13.07
N LEU A 9 11.12 -3.38 14.18
CA LEU A 9 10.77 -4.72 14.66
C LEU A 9 9.89 -5.46 13.65
N TRP A 10 8.92 -4.78 13.04
CA TRP A 10 8.09 -5.37 11.98
C TRP A 10 8.93 -5.76 10.78
N ARG A 11 9.87 -4.91 10.33
CA ARG A 11 10.78 -5.23 9.23
C ARG A 11 11.64 -6.45 9.52
N ILE A 12 12.15 -6.60 10.75
CA ILE A 12 12.94 -7.76 11.14
C ILE A 12 12.05 -9.02 11.20
N PHE A 13 10.89 -8.92 11.82
CA PHE A 13 9.95 -10.03 11.99
C PHE A 13 9.38 -10.54 10.67
N LEU A 14 9.08 -9.62 9.74
CA LEU A 14 8.58 -9.92 8.40
C LEU A 14 9.70 -10.27 7.41
N HIS A 15 10.95 -10.38 7.89
CA HIS A 15 12.14 -10.66 7.08
C HIS A 15 12.41 -9.64 5.95
N CYS A 16 11.91 -8.40 6.10
CA CYS A 16 12.32 -7.27 5.27
C CYS A 16 13.76 -6.82 5.58
N LEU A 17 14.22 -7.01 6.82
CA LEU A 17 15.58 -6.73 7.26
C LEU A 17 16.16 -7.89 8.08
N PRO A 18 17.47 -8.19 7.95
CA PRO A 18 18.14 -9.13 8.82
C PRO A 18 18.31 -8.57 10.23
N ARG A 19 18.61 -9.43 11.20
CA ARG A 19 18.90 -8.98 12.58
C ARG A 19 20.19 -8.16 12.67
N ASP A 20 21.15 -8.45 11.81
CA ASP A 20 22.40 -7.68 11.69
C ASP A 20 22.17 -6.42 10.85
N SER A 21 22.49 -5.25 11.41
CA SER A 21 22.30 -3.96 10.74
C SER A 21 23.35 -3.65 9.68
N SER A 22 24.42 -4.44 9.56
CA SER A 22 25.51 -4.20 8.61
C SER A 22 25.06 -4.11 7.15
N GLN A 23 23.99 -4.83 6.78
CA GLN A 23 23.46 -4.88 5.41
C GLN A 23 22.18 -4.06 5.21
N TRP A 24 21.69 -3.35 6.24
CA TRP A 24 20.38 -2.68 6.17
C TRP A 24 20.31 -1.65 5.05
N ASN A 25 21.31 -0.77 4.91
CA ASN A 25 21.30 0.27 3.89
C ASN A 25 21.12 -0.31 2.49
N GLN A 26 21.89 -1.35 2.15
CA GLN A 26 21.82 -2.01 0.85
C GLN A 26 20.45 -2.65 0.60
N ILE A 27 19.86 -3.29 1.62
CA ILE A 27 18.55 -3.96 1.49
C ILE A 27 17.42 -2.92 1.37
N ILE A 28 17.50 -1.83 2.15
CA ILE A 28 16.54 -0.72 2.09
C ILE A 28 16.59 -0.09 0.69
N ASP A 29 17.78 0.23 0.18
CA ASP A 29 17.94 0.82 -1.15
C ASP A 29 17.40 -0.12 -2.24
N GLY A 30 17.74 -1.41 -2.19
CA GLY A 30 17.19 -2.38 -3.14
C GLY A 30 15.66 -2.51 -3.09
N SER A 31 15.06 -2.42 -1.90
CA SER A 31 13.59 -2.43 -1.77
C SER A 31 12.95 -1.16 -2.32
N ARG A 32 13.62 -0.01 -2.20
CA ARG A 32 13.19 1.28 -2.77
C ARG A 32 13.33 1.29 -4.29
N ASP A 33 14.40 0.71 -4.83
CA ASP A 33 14.56 0.56 -6.27
C ASP A 33 13.45 -0.33 -6.84
N ASN A 34 13.16 -1.47 -6.21
CA ASN A 34 12.06 -2.35 -6.61
C ASN A 34 10.71 -1.61 -6.67
N TYR A 35 10.33 -0.86 -5.63
CA TYR A 35 9.09 -0.08 -5.68
C TYR A 35 9.10 0.96 -6.80
N SER A 36 10.23 1.62 -7.05
CA SER A 36 10.37 2.62 -8.10
C SER A 36 10.17 2.00 -9.50
N GLU A 37 10.77 0.83 -9.75
CA GLU A 37 10.59 0.07 -10.99
C GLU A 37 9.12 -0.34 -11.20
N LEU A 38 8.44 -0.81 -10.15
CA LEU A 38 7.02 -1.17 -10.22
C LEU A 38 6.13 0.07 -10.44
N ALA A 39 6.45 1.18 -9.78
CA ALA A 39 5.74 2.45 -9.97
C ALA A 39 5.88 2.95 -11.41
N ASP A 40 7.10 2.97 -11.95
CA ASP A 40 7.35 3.34 -13.34
C ASP A 40 6.59 2.41 -14.29
N LYS A 41 6.64 1.10 -14.05
CA LYS A 41 5.92 0.13 -14.88
C LYS A 41 4.41 0.38 -14.88
N TYR A 42 3.75 0.42 -13.72
CA TYR A 42 2.29 0.38 -13.66
C TYR A 42 1.61 1.75 -13.72
N LEU A 43 2.29 2.82 -13.27
CA LEU A 43 1.74 4.18 -13.36
C LEU A 43 1.95 4.77 -14.75
N LEU A 44 3.09 4.50 -15.41
CA LEU A 44 3.31 4.95 -16.80
C LEU A 44 2.46 4.15 -17.78
N ASP A 45 2.22 2.85 -17.54
CA ASP A 45 1.34 2.04 -18.38
C ASP A 45 -0.07 2.66 -18.49
N LEU A 46 -0.67 3.01 -17.35
CA LEU A 46 -1.99 3.65 -17.34
C LEU A 46 -1.98 5.02 -18.04
N ALA A 47 -0.92 5.81 -17.84
CA ALA A 47 -0.77 7.12 -18.50
C ALA A 47 -0.65 6.99 -20.02
N LYS A 48 0.16 6.03 -20.50
CA LYS A 48 0.34 5.75 -21.93
C LYS A 48 -0.94 5.26 -22.59
N ILE A 49 -1.68 4.37 -21.94
CA ILE A 49 -2.97 3.91 -22.46
C ILE A 49 -3.92 5.12 -22.59
N ARG A 50 -3.95 6.01 -21.57
CA ARG A 50 -4.75 7.24 -21.61
C ARG A 50 -4.34 8.21 -22.72
N GLU A 51 -3.05 8.36 -23.01
CA GLU A 51 -2.56 9.21 -24.10
C GLU A 51 -2.90 8.63 -25.48
N HIS A 52 -2.71 7.32 -25.67
CA HIS A 52 -3.07 6.64 -26.92
C HIS A 52 -4.59 6.69 -27.20
N ASN A 53 -5.40 6.85 -26.15
CA ASN A 53 -6.83 7.08 -26.28
C ASN A 53 -7.19 8.45 -26.89
N GLY A 54 -6.29 9.44 -26.85
CA GLY A 54 -6.49 10.75 -27.47
C GLY A 54 -6.40 10.75 -29.00
N ASP A 55 -5.75 9.73 -29.58
CA ASP A 55 -5.42 9.62 -31.01
C ASP A 55 -6.27 8.56 -31.75
N ALA A 56 -7.31 8.02 -31.11
CA ALA A 56 -8.08 6.89 -31.63
C ALA A 56 -9.09 7.26 -32.74
N GLU A 57 -8.60 7.83 -33.85
CA GLU A 57 -9.22 7.59 -35.15
C GLU A 57 -8.94 6.13 -35.57
N ASN A 58 -9.97 5.29 -35.36
CA ASN A 58 -10.39 4.26 -36.31
C ASN A 58 -9.79 2.84 -36.27
N ARG A 59 -9.12 2.39 -35.19
CA ARG A 59 -8.72 0.95 -35.06
C ARG A 59 -9.05 0.24 -33.74
N ASN A 60 -9.26 0.99 -32.66
CA ASN A 60 -9.62 0.44 -31.36
C ASN A 60 -10.91 1.15 -30.95
N HIS A 61 -12.08 0.58 -31.21
CA HIS A 61 -13.38 1.16 -30.82
C HIS A 61 -13.90 0.40 -29.59
N PRO A 62 -14.65 1.02 -28.66
CA PRO A 62 -15.33 0.34 -27.53
C PRO A 62 -16.36 -0.76 -27.93
N LEU A 63 -16.42 -1.13 -29.21
CA LEU A 63 -17.23 -2.23 -29.77
C LEU A 63 -16.34 -3.30 -30.45
N SER A 64 -15.02 -3.24 -30.32
CA SER A 64 -14.12 -4.27 -30.86
C SER A 64 -14.34 -5.57 -30.10
N GLN A 65 -14.77 -6.62 -30.80
CA GLN A 65 -15.09 -7.95 -30.26
C GLN A 65 -13.86 -8.80 -29.92
N GLU A 66 -12.68 -8.17 -29.78
CA GLU A 66 -11.47 -8.85 -29.34
C GLU A 66 -11.38 -8.72 -27.81
N ASP A 67 -11.61 -9.84 -27.11
CA ASP A 67 -11.59 -9.95 -25.64
C ASP A 67 -10.24 -9.54 -25.01
N GLU A 68 -9.19 -9.33 -25.83
CA GLU A 68 -7.85 -8.84 -25.42
C GLU A 68 -7.56 -7.40 -25.87
N SER A 69 -8.55 -6.64 -26.34
CA SER A 69 -8.33 -5.26 -26.78
C SER A 69 -7.76 -4.38 -25.67
N LEU A 70 -6.85 -3.46 -26.03
CA LEU A 70 -6.28 -2.47 -25.10
C LEU A 70 -7.34 -1.66 -24.35
N TRP A 71 -8.54 -1.52 -24.92
CA TRP A 71 -9.71 -0.92 -24.29
C TRP A 71 -10.22 -1.70 -23.09
N HIS A 72 -10.36 -3.01 -23.22
CA HIS A 72 -10.82 -3.85 -22.11
C HIS A 72 -9.86 -3.71 -20.93
N GLN A 73 -8.55 -3.76 -21.20
CA GLN A 73 -7.52 -3.59 -20.18
C GLN A 73 -7.56 -2.19 -19.53
N TYR A 74 -7.71 -1.13 -20.34
CA TYR A 74 -7.84 0.24 -19.83
C TYR A 74 -8.99 0.37 -18.83
N TYR A 75 -10.19 -0.09 -19.21
CA TYR A 75 -11.37 0.02 -18.35
C TYR A 75 -11.22 -0.81 -17.08
N VAL A 76 -10.66 -2.02 -17.16
CA VAL A 76 -10.35 -2.84 -15.98
C VAL A 76 -9.41 -2.12 -15.02
N TYR A 77 -8.36 -1.46 -15.54
CA TYR A 77 -7.39 -0.75 -14.71
C TYR A 77 -7.92 0.57 -14.12
N GLU A 78 -8.71 1.32 -14.89
CA GLU A 78 -9.40 2.51 -14.38
C GLU A 78 -10.43 2.13 -13.31
N GLU A 79 -11.24 1.09 -13.54
CA GLU A 79 -12.20 0.59 -12.56
C GLU A 79 -11.50 0.14 -11.26
N LEU A 80 -10.39 -0.59 -11.38
CA LEU A 80 -9.56 -0.95 -10.22
C LEU A 80 -9.11 0.30 -9.44
N LYS A 81 -8.61 1.32 -10.15
CA LYS A 81 -8.12 2.55 -9.53
C LYS A 81 -9.24 3.36 -8.89
N GLU A 82 -10.41 3.42 -9.51
CA GLU A 82 -11.60 4.06 -8.96
C GLU A 82 -12.09 3.34 -7.69
N ASN A 83 -12.14 2.01 -7.71
CA ASN A 83 -12.54 1.20 -6.55
C ASN A 83 -11.60 1.45 -5.36
N ILE A 84 -10.29 1.44 -5.60
CA ILE A 84 -9.29 1.77 -4.56
C ILE A 84 -9.49 3.22 -4.08
N TYR A 85 -9.68 4.17 -5.00
CA TYR A 85 -9.85 5.58 -4.67
C TYR A 85 -11.05 5.81 -3.74
N GLN A 86 -12.20 5.19 -4.03
CA GLN A 86 -13.40 5.30 -3.20
C GLN A 86 -13.14 4.86 -1.75
N ASP A 87 -12.38 3.79 -1.55
CA ASP A 87 -11.99 3.31 -0.23
C ASP A 87 -10.94 4.22 0.45
N VAL A 88 -9.98 4.73 -0.31
CA VAL A 88 -8.91 5.61 0.22
C VAL A 88 -9.47 6.94 0.74
N ILE A 89 -10.39 7.61 0.04
CA ILE A 89 -10.91 8.93 0.46
C ILE A 89 -11.71 8.91 1.78
N ARG A 90 -12.15 7.72 2.21
CA ARG A 90 -12.90 7.48 3.44
C ARG A 90 -12.04 6.81 4.52
N THR A 91 -10.76 6.56 4.25
CA THR A 91 -9.83 5.93 5.18
C THR A 91 -9.37 6.93 6.24
N CYS A 92 -9.66 6.63 7.51
CA CYS A 92 -9.14 7.31 8.70
C CYS A 92 -9.23 8.85 8.67
N GLN A 93 -10.33 9.38 8.10
CA GLN A 93 -10.51 10.81 7.85
C GLN A 93 -10.63 11.65 9.14
N GLU A 94 -10.79 11.02 10.30
CA GLU A 94 -10.69 11.65 11.62
C GLU A 94 -9.27 12.17 11.93
N ILE A 95 -8.22 11.51 11.40
CA ILE A 95 -6.82 11.91 11.60
C ILE A 95 -6.41 12.89 10.48
N SER A 96 -5.84 14.04 10.86
CA SER A 96 -5.45 15.10 9.89
C SER A 96 -4.46 14.66 8.83
N PHE A 97 -3.58 13.72 9.18
CA PHE A 97 -2.61 13.10 8.28
C PHE A 97 -3.28 12.52 7.02
N PHE A 98 -4.37 11.75 7.16
CA PHE A 98 -5.04 11.11 6.02
C PHE A 98 -5.91 12.05 5.19
N ARG A 99 -6.13 13.30 5.62
CA ARG A 99 -6.82 14.32 4.81
C ARG A 99 -5.88 14.99 3.80
N GLN A 100 -4.58 14.76 3.91
CA GLN A 100 -3.59 15.41 3.06
C GLN A 100 -3.55 14.74 1.68
N LYS A 101 -3.64 15.54 0.62
CA LYS A 101 -3.71 15.05 -0.77
C LYS A 101 -2.54 14.11 -1.13
N HIS A 102 -1.33 14.40 -0.65
CA HIS A 102 -0.18 13.55 -0.93
C HIS A 102 -0.27 12.18 -0.24
N VAL A 103 -0.88 12.10 0.95
CA VAL A 103 -1.10 10.82 1.66
C VAL A 103 -2.17 9.99 0.95
N LEU A 104 -3.27 10.62 0.51
CA LEU A 104 -4.29 9.95 -0.30
C LEU A 104 -3.70 9.38 -1.59
N ASN A 105 -2.87 10.17 -2.28
CA ASN A 105 -2.16 9.71 -3.49
C ASN A 105 -1.17 8.56 -3.19
N LEU A 106 -0.46 8.63 -2.06
CA LEU A 106 0.44 7.55 -1.63
C LEU A 106 -0.33 6.25 -1.43
N LEU A 107 -1.41 6.27 -0.66
CA LEU A 107 -2.24 5.09 -0.41
C LEU A 107 -2.80 4.51 -1.72
N LEU A 108 -3.35 5.37 -2.58
CA LEU A 108 -3.89 4.97 -3.88
C LEU A 108 -2.81 4.30 -4.73
N ASN A 109 -1.64 4.92 -4.87
CA ASN A 109 -0.57 4.40 -5.73
C ASN A 109 -0.01 3.08 -5.21
N VAL A 110 0.25 2.96 -3.91
CA VAL A 110 0.79 1.72 -3.30
C VAL A 110 -0.21 0.57 -3.48
N LEU A 111 -1.49 0.78 -3.21
CA LEU A 111 -2.53 -0.25 -3.40
C LEU A 111 -2.70 -0.62 -4.87
N TYR A 112 -2.68 0.37 -5.76
CA TYR A 112 -2.82 0.14 -7.20
C TYR A 112 -1.62 -0.65 -7.75
N ILE A 113 -0.39 -0.24 -7.42
CA ILE A 113 0.84 -0.93 -7.81
C ILE A 113 0.83 -2.37 -7.32
N HIS A 114 0.53 -2.59 -6.04
CA HIS A 114 0.45 -3.94 -5.48
C HIS A 114 -0.59 -4.79 -6.24
N SER A 115 -1.79 -4.25 -6.44
CA SER A 115 -2.87 -4.99 -7.11
C SER A 115 -2.55 -5.31 -8.56
N ARG A 116 -1.86 -4.41 -9.28
CA ARG A 116 -1.36 -4.66 -10.64
C ARG A 116 -0.19 -5.64 -10.69
N HIS A 117 0.65 -5.66 -9.65
CA HIS A 117 1.80 -6.55 -9.58
C HIS A 117 1.39 -8.01 -9.37
N TYR A 118 0.51 -8.26 -8.39
CA TYR A 118 0.03 -9.60 -8.06
C TYR A 118 -1.15 -10.06 -8.93
N GLY A 119 -1.92 -9.12 -9.49
CA GLY A 119 -3.01 -9.44 -10.41
C GLY A 119 -4.02 -10.42 -9.81
N GLU A 120 -4.31 -11.50 -10.54
CA GLU A 120 -5.27 -12.52 -10.11
C GLU A 120 -4.83 -13.33 -8.89
N SER A 121 -3.53 -13.39 -8.57
CA SER A 121 -3.07 -14.15 -7.41
C SER A 121 -3.43 -13.46 -6.09
N LEU A 122 -3.58 -12.13 -6.10
CA LEU A 122 -4.02 -11.36 -4.95
C LEU A 122 -4.69 -10.04 -5.40
N PRO A 123 -5.94 -10.12 -5.89
CA PRO A 123 -6.67 -8.94 -6.36
C PRO A 123 -7.01 -8.03 -5.18
N TYR A 124 -7.16 -6.73 -5.46
CA TYR A 124 -7.61 -5.76 -4.46
C TYR A 124 -8.95 -6.17 -3.86
N ARG A 125 -9.05 -6.09 -2.53
CA ARG A 125 -10.32 -6.20 -1.81
C ARG A 125 -10.44 -5.11 -0.75
N GLN A 126 -11.69 -4.72 -0.50
CA GLN A 126 -12.02 -3.79 0.58
C GLN A 126 -11.40 -4.26 1.91
N GLY A 127 -10.81 -3.31 2.65
CA GLY A 127 -10.07 -3.57 3.88
C GLY A 127 -8.56 -3.56 3.71
N MET A 128 -8.03 -3.87 2.51
CA MET A 128 -6.58 -3.77 2.23
C MET A 128 -6.04 -2.35 2.47
N HIS A 129 -6.86 -1.33 2.19
CA HIS A 129 -6.52 0.07 2.46
C HIS A 129 -6.32 0.38 3.95
N GLU A 130 -7.01 -0.33 4.86
CA GLU A 130 -6.88 -0.13 6.30
C GLU A 130 -5.53 -0.64 6.81
N ILE A 131 -5.09 -1.80 6.29
CA ILE A 131 -3.78 -2.38 6.59
C ILE A 131 -2.69 -1.41 6.18
N LEU A 132 -2.74 -0.91 4.94
CA LEU A 132 -1.76 0.03 4.45
C LEU A 132 -1.76 1.34 5.25
N ALA A 133 -2.94 1.87 5.60
CA ALA A 133 -3.06 3.10 6.38
C ALA A 133 -2.33 2.99 7.73
N VAL A 134 -2.46 1.86 8.44
CA VAL A 134 -1.75 1.62 9.71
C VAL A 134 -0.24 1.67 9.51
N ILE A 135 0.28 1.00 8.47
CA ILE A 135 1.71 0.95 8.18
C ILE A 135 2.25 2.36 7.90
N VAL A 136 1.60 3.09 6.98
CA VAL A 136 2.02 4.44 6.58
C VAL A 136 2.01 5.39 7.78
N TYR A 137 0.98 5.31 8.62
CA TYR A 137 0.86 6.17 9.79
C TYR A 137 1.91 5.86 10.85
N LEU A 138 2.21 4.58 11.11
CA LEU A 138 3.26 4.19 12.04
C LEU A 138 4.63 4.69 11.59
N ILE A 139 4.99 4.51 10.31
CA ILE A 139 6.26 5.02 9.78
C ILE A 139 6.33 6.55 9.91
N HIS A 140 5.22 7.26 9.62
CA HIS A 140 5.16 8.71 9.76
C HIS A 140 5.39 9.19 11.21
N LEU A 141 4.74 8.56 12.19
CA LEU A 141 4.91 8.90 13.61
C LEU A 141 6.35 8.68 14.09
N GLU A 142 6.94 7.54 13.72
CA GLU A 142 8.32 7.22 14.10
C GLU A 142 9.32 8.13 13.39
N SER A 143 9.11 8.43 12.11
CA SER A 143 9.94 9.38 11.36
C SER A 143 9.92 10.78 11.97
N THR A 144 8.73 11.26 12.38
CA THR A 144 8.60 12.56 13.06
C THR A 144 9.38 12.56 14.38
N THR A 145 9.23 11.50 15.18
CA THR A 145 9.94 11.36 16.46
C THR A 145 11.47 11.29 16.25
N VAL A 146 11.93 10.50 15.30
CA VAL A 146 13.37 10.33 15.02
C VAL A 146 13.99 11.63 14.51
N ASN A 147 13.30 12.34 13.62
CA ASN A 147 13.79 13.62 13.10
C ASN A 147 13.83 14.73 14.16
N GLU A 148 13.02 14.64 15.23
CA GLU A 148 13.07 15.58 16.36
C GLU A 148 14.24 15.31 17.31
N TYR A 149 14.72 14.06 17.44
CA TYR A 149 15.65 13.66 18.51
C TYR A 149 17.00 13.05 18.04
N SER A 150 17.18 12.77 16.75
CA SER A 150 18.27 11.90 16.26
C SER A 150 19.17 12.56 15.19
N ASP A 151 19.62 13.79 15.43
CA ASP A 151 20.43 14.57 14.48
C ASP A 151 21.74 13.90 14.02
N SER A 152 22.26 12.92 14.76
CA SER A 152 23.58 12.31 14.51
C SER A 152 23.58 10.86 14.05
N ASN A 153 22.41 10.19 13.96
CA ASN A 153 22.35 8.77 13.58
C ASN A 153 21.93 8.60 12.12
N GLU A 154 22.92 8.41 11.25
CA GLU A 154 22.73 8.24 9.80
C GLU A 154 21.88 7.01 9.44
N LEU A 155 21.96 5.92 10.21
CA LEU A 155 21.13 4.74 9.96
C LEU A 155 19.65 5.04 10.25
N MET A 156 19.36 5.80 11.31
CA MET A 156 17.99 6.20 11.63
C MET A 156 17.43 7.16 10.59
N LYS A 157 18.25 8.08 10.08
CA LYS A 157 17.87 8.95 8.94
C LYS A 157 17.57 8.12 7.70
N GLN A 158 18.39 7.12 7.40
CA GLN A 158 18.16 6.21 6.27
C GLN A 158 16.86 5.43 6.43
N LEU A 159 16.57 4.88 7.61
CA LEU A 159 15.37 4.08 7.89
C LEU A 159 14.07 4.89 7.81
N TYR A 160 14.12 6.17 8.18
CA TYR A 160 12.93 7.01 8.36
C TYR A 160 12.92 8.25 7.47
N ASP A 161 13.61 8.21 6.33
CA ASP A 161 13.58 9.28 5.33
C ASP A 161 12.14 9.47 4.80
N PRO A 162 11.49 10.62 5.05
CA PRO A 162 10.13 10.89 4.61
C PRO A 162 9.93 10.79 3.09
N LYS A 163 11.01 10.99 2.30
CA LYS A 163 10.97 10.88 0.84
C LYS A 163 10.59 9.48 0.38
N TYR A 164 10.95 8.45 1.15
CA TYR A 164 10.73 7.06 0.79
C TYR A 164 9.57 6.40 1.54
N LEU A 165 8.70 7.20 2.19
CA LEU A 165 7.55 6.68 2.94
C LEU A 165 6.70 5.69 2.14
N ALA A 166 6.46 5.95 0.84
CA ALA A 166 5.68 5.06 -0.02
C ALA A 166 6.39 3.73 -0.25
N HIS A 167 7.68 3.78 -0.59
CA HIS A 167 8.55 2.62 -0.83
C HIS A 167 8.63 1.72 0.39
N ASP A 168 8.88 2.35 1.53
CA ASP A 168 9.07 1.72 2.82
C ASP A 168 7.77 1.10 3.35
N ALA A 169 6.64 1.79 3.16
CA ALA A 169 5.33 1.21 3.43
C ALA A 169 5.01 0.03 2.50
N PHE A 170 5.34 0.12 1.20
CA PHE A 170 5.12 -0.96 0.25
C PHE A 170 5.90 -2.23 0.65
N ALA A 171 7.18 -2.12 1.00
CA ALA A 171 8.00 -3.28 1.38
C ALA A 171 7.44 -4.05 2.59
N ILE A 172 6.94 -3.32 3.60
CA ILE A 172 6.28 -3.94 4.77
C ILE A 172 4.92 -4.51 4.39
N TYR A 173 4.13 -3.73 3.65
CA TYR A 173 2.78 -4.10 3.23
C TYR A 173 2.77 -5.36 2.38
N GLU A 174 3.69 -5.47 1.43
CA GLU A 174 3.87 -6.64 0.57
C GLU A 174 4.09 -7.91 1.40
N LYS A 175 5.00 -7.88 2.37
CA LYS A 175 5.24 -9.02 3.26
C LYS A 175 4.04 -9.37 4.14
N ILE A 176 3.27 -8.38 4.59
CA ILE A 176 2.03 -8.65 5.31
C ILE A 176 1.02 -9.32 4.37
N MET A 177 0.87 -8.82 3.15
CA MET A 177 -0.09 -9.33 2.18
C MET A 177 0.24 -10.75 1.70
N GLU A 178 1.53 -11.10 1.54
CA GLU A 178 1.97 -12.49 1.27
C GLU A 178 1.43 -13.47 2.33
N HIS A 179 1.46 -13.10 3.61
CA HIS A 179 0.95 -13.93 4.69
C HIS A 179 -0.59 -13.90 4.80
N LEU A 180 -1.21 -12.80 4.39
CA LEU A 180 -2.66 -12.64 4.43
C LEU A 180 -3.37 -13.19 3.19
N GLN A 181 -2.65 -13.46 2.09
CA GLN A 181 -3.22 -13.95 0.83
C GLN A 181 -4.29 -15.05 1.00
N PRO A 182 -4.12 -16.09 1.85
CA PRO A 182 -5.13 -17.13 2.02
C PRO A 182 -6.49 -16.63 2.55
N PHE A 183 -6.50 -15.49 3.27
CA PHE A 183 -7.73 -14.87 3.77
C PHE A 183 -8.44 -14.02 2.70
N TYR A 184 -7.76 -13.71 1.60
CA TYR A 184 -8.28 -13.00 0.44
C TYR A 184 -8.64 -13.95 -0.72
N ASP A 185 -8.21 -15.21 -0.68
CA ASP A 185 -8.58 -16.29 -1.60
C ASP A 185 -9.98 -16.88 -1.31
N PHE A 186 -11.02 -16.04 -1.32
CA PHE A 186 -12.39 -16.54 -1.32
C PHE A 186 -12.83 -16.94 -2.73
N LYS A 187 -12.67 -18.24 -3.07
CA LYS A 187 -13.58 -18.88 -4.02
C LYS A 187 -14.88 -19.16 -3.28
N PRO A 188 -16.08 -18.82 -3.80
CA PRO A 188 -17.34 -19.07 -3.11
C PRO A 188 -17.54 -20.58 -3.01
N THR A 189 -17.11 -21.14 -1.89
CA THR A 189 -17.45 -22.49 -1.49
C THR A 189 -18.70 -22.35 -0.64
N ASN A 190 -19.77 -23.07 -0.98
CA ASN A 190 -21.00 -23.14 -0.19
C ASN A 190 -20.67 -23.43 1.28
N ILE A 191 -20.60 -22.40 2.12
CA ILE A 191 -20.38 -22.57 3.56
C ILE A 191 -21.49 -21.83 4.29
N VAL A 192 -22.45 -22.64 4.72
CA VAL A 192 -23.38 -22.39 5.80
C VAL A 192 -22.63 -21.74 6.98
N ALA A 193 -23.13 -20.57 7.38
CA ALA A 193 -22.98 -19.92 8.68
C ALA A 193 -21.60 -20.00 9.36
N ARG A 194 -20.79 -18.95 9.17
CA ARG A 194 -19.88 -18.50 10.23
C ARG A 194 -20.27 -17.08 10.65
N LYS A 195 -20.50 -16.95 11.96
CA LYS A 195 -21.03 -15.76 12.65
C LYS A 195 -20.25 -14.50 12.28
N ASN A 196 -21.01 -13.43 12.06
CA ASN A 196 -20.56 -12.06 11.89
C ASN A 196 -19.51 -11.66 12.95
N ILE A 197 -18.25 -11.61 12.53
CA ILE A 197 -17.24 -10.82 13.24
C ILE A 197 -17.45 -9.39 12.76
N ASN A 198 -17.95 -8.54 13.66
CA ASN A 198 -18.25 -7.15 13.37
C ASN A 198 -16.94 -6.36 13.21
N MET A 199 -16.42 -6.27 11.98
CA MET A 199 -15.13 -5.61 11.68
C MET A 199 -15.10 -4.12 12.05
N ASN A 200 -16.27 -3.44 12.12
CA ASN A 200 -16.35 -2.03 12.49
C ASN A 200 -15.91 -1.73 13.93
N THR A 201 -16.00 -2.69 14.87
CA THR A 201 -15.55 -2.50 16.25
C THR A 201 -14.03 -2.62 16.39
N ASN A 202 -13.36 -3.34 15.48
CA ASN A 202 -11.91 -3.57 15.53
C ASN A 202 -11.09 -2.41 14.92
N LYS A 203 -11.65 -1.65 13.97
CA LYS A 203 -10.97 -0.49 13.37
C LYS A 203 -10.65 0.57 14.43
N TYR A 204 -11.64 0.92 15.24
CA TYR A 204 -11.43 1.84 16.38
C TYR A 204 -10.47 1.26 17.39
N LEU A 205 -10.52 -0.04 17.69
CA LEU A 205 -9.61 -0.66 18.67
C LEU A 205 -8.14 -0.67 18.22
N LEU A 206 -7.86 -0.80 16.92
CA LEU A 206 -6.50 -0.85 16.41
C LEU A 206 -5.84 0.54 16.49
N PHE A 207 -6.55 1.57 16.05
CA PHE A 207 -6.08 2.96 16.15
C PHE A 207 -6.16 3.51 17.58
N GLN A 208 -7.16 3.11 18.37
CA GLN A 208 -7.18 3.38 19.81
C GLN A 208 -6.02 2.69 20.50
N ARG A 209 -5.64 1.45 20.19
CA ARG A 209 -4.44 0.84 20.80
C ARG A 209 -3.15 1.54 20.42
N VAL A 210 -3.06 2.11 19.21
CA VAL A 210 -1.93 2.97 18.83
C VAL A 210 -1.95 4.28 19.62
N ASN A 211 -3.13 4.88 19.83
CA ASN A 211 -3.30 6.14 20.57
C ASN A 211 -3.30 5.98 22.11
N ASP A 212 -3.74 4.85 22.66
CA ASP A 212 -3.91 4.57 24.10
C ASP A 212 -2.60 4.09 24.74
N LEU A 213 -1.53 3.92 23.95
CA LEU A 213 -0.15 3.71 24.44
C LEU A 213 0.47 5.00 25.05
N HIS A 214 -0.35 5.99 25.40
CA HIS A 214 0.02 7.12 26.26
C HIS A 214 -0.08 6.73 27.74
N ILE A 215 0.94 6.00 28.21
CA ILE A 215 1.45 6.10 29.58
C ILE A 215 2.93 6.50 29.46
#